data_AF-H8YVJ0-F1
#
_entry.id   AF-H8YVJ0-F1
#
_cell.length_a   1.000
_cell.length_b   1.000
_cell.length_c   1.000
_cell.angle_alpha   90.00
_cell.angle_beta   90.00
_cell.angle_gamma   90.00
#
_symmetry.space_group_name_H-M   'P 1'
#
loop_
_entity.id
_entity.type
_entity.pdbx_description
1 polymer ?
#
loop_
_entity_poly.entity_id
_entity_poly.type
_entity_poly.pdbx_seq_one_letter_code
_entity_poly.pdbx_strand_id
1 'polypeptide(L)'
;MTMTDSPWQLFRYHQGDGSRKDWAYRRLADGAMEIAWGRSGHIGQQQHYRADQRGLIEQRAREKERKGYVPLGQAVLRGRVFEIVSTQRAALQHQPVPEPRPQPRVDLSWIAPGQENLWF
;
A
#
# COMPACT_ATOMS: atom_id res chain seq x y z
N MET A 1 12.35 7.03 31.21
CA MET A 1 11.61 7.06 29.93
C MET A 1 11.74 5.69 29.29
N THR A 2 10.67 4.88 29.29
CA THR A 2 10.65 3.61 28.55
C THR A 2 10.53 3.94 27.07
N MET A 3 11.62 3.77 26.33
CA MET A 3 11.56 3.85 24.86
C MET A 3 10.79 2.62 24.39
N THR A 4 9.60 2.83 23.81
CA THR A 4 8.76 1.76 23.29
C THR A 4 9.03 1.59 21.80
N ASP A 5 8.98 0.36 21.31
CA ASP A 5 9.00 0.09 19.88
C ASP A 5 7.87 0.83 19.16
N SER A 6 8.13 1.21 17.91
CA SER A 6 7.09 1.72 17.03
C SER A 6 6.09 0.61 16.67
N PRO A 7 4.84 0.96 16.35
CA PRO A 7 3.91 0.01 15.77
C PRO A 7 4.43 -0.51 14.41
N TRP A 8 3.91 -1.65 14.00
CA TRP A 8 4.25 -2.25 12.70
C TRP A 8 3.64 -1.46 11.56
N GLN A 9 4.42 -1.08 10.56
CA GLN A 9 3.91 -0.61 9.28
C GLN A 9 3.58 -1.83 8.41
N LEU A 10 2.29 -2.10 8.22
CA LEU A 10 1.78 -3.30 7.55
C LEU A 10 1.52 -3.05 6.06
N PHE A 11 1.91 -4.02 5.25
CA PHE A 11 1.64 -4.10 3.83
C PHE A 11 1.05 -5.46 3.48
N ARG A 12 0.14 -5.48 2.49
CA ARG A 12 -0.52 -6.72 2.05
C ARG A 12 -0.49 -6.86 0.54
N TYR A 13 -0.08 -8.05 0.09
CA TYR A 13 -0.15 -8.46 -1.31
C TYR A 13 -1.30 -9.44 -1.51
N HIS A 14 -2.08 -9.22 -2.56
CA HIS A 14 -3.14 -10.11 -3.00
C HIS A 14 -2.62 -10.99 -4.13
N GLN A 15 -2.68 -12.30 -3.94
CA GLN A 15 -2.33 -13.27 -4.96
C GLN A 15 -3.55 -13.58 -5.84
N GLY A 16 -3.31 -14.03 -7.07
CA GLY A 16 -4.37 -14.37 -8.02
C GLY A 16 -5.26 -15.55 -7.58
N ASP A 17 -4.75 -16.39 -6.68
CA ASP A 17 -5.47 -17.52 -6.06
C ASP A 17 -6.36 -17.10 -4.88
N GLY A 18 -6.50 -15.80 -4.61
CA GLY A 18 -7.27 -15.25 -3.50
C GLY A 18 -6.53 -15.27 -2.15
N SER A 19 -5.38 -15.92 -2.07
CA SER A 19 -4.54 -15.88 -0.88
C SER A 19 -3.85 -14.53 -0.74
N ARG A 20 -3.39 -14.23 0.49
CA ARG A 20 -2.81 -12.94 0.84
C ARG A 20 -1.50 -13.14 1.59
N LYS A 21 -0.53 -12.27 1.33
CA LYS A 21 0.76 -12.25 2.02
C LYS A 21 0.90 -10.92 2.75
N ASP A 22 1.18 -11.00 4.04
CA ASP A 22 1.47 -9.85 4.88
C ASP A 22 2.99 -9.69 5.00
N TRP A 23 3.44 -8.45 4.88
CA TRP A 23 4.81 -8.04 5.14
C TRP A 23 4.75 -6.75 5.95
N ALA A 24 5.48 -6.69 7.06
CA ALA A 24 5.51 -5.51 7.89
C ALA A 24 6.92 -5.25 8.40
N TYR A 25 7.17 -4.00 8.78
CA TYR A 25 8.37 -3.62 9.51
C TYR A 25 8.04 -2.67 10.65
N ARG A 26 8.90 -2.61 11.66
CA ARG A 26 8.85 -1.60 12.72
C ARG A 26 10.24 -1.14 13.09
N ARG A 27 10.30 0.03 13.72
CA ARG A 27 11.50 0.54 14.38
C ARG A 27 11.44 0.16 15.86
N LEU A 28 12.54 -0.38 16.38
CA LEU A 28 12.69 -0.69 17.80
C LEU A 28 13.16 0.53 18.59
N ALA A 29 13.02 0.44 19.90
CA ALA A 29 13.44 1.48 20.85
C ALA A 29 14.91 1.92 20.69
N ASP A 30 15.81 0.97 20.39
CA ASP A 30 17.24 1.19 20.17
C ASP A 30 17.57 1.72 18.76
N GLY A 31 16.55 1.90 17.91
CA GLY A 31 16.69 2.34 16.53
C GLY A 31 16.98 1.23 15.52
N ALA A 32 17.14 -0.02 15.97
CA ALA A 32 17.15 -1.18 15.08
C ALA A 32 15.81 -1.33 14.35
N MET A 33 15.82 -2.14 13.30
CA MET A 33 14.63 -2.43 12.51
C MET A 33 14.27 -3.90 12.65
N GLU A 34 12.98 -4.17 12.66
CA GLU A 34 12.46 -5.52 12.63
C GLU A 34 11.49 -5.65 11.48
N ILE A 35 11.55 -6.77 10.77
CA ILE A 35 10.60 -7.12 9.72
C ILE A 35 9.94 -8.45 10.07
N ALA A 36 8.69 -8.63 9.69
CA ALA A 36 7.99 -9.89 9.82
C ALA A 36 7.04 -10.10 8.63
N TRP A 37 6.90 -11.35 8.20
CA TRP A 37 6.13 -11.68 7.01
C TRP A 37 5.61 -13.11 7.02
N GLY A 38 4.57 -13.34 6.23
CA GLY A 38 3.91 -14.63 6.13
C GLY A 38 2.60 -14.57 5.36
N ARG A 39 1.86 -15.67 5.39
CA ARG A 39 0.49 -15.68 4.89
C ARG A 39 -0.36 -14.78 5.79
N SER A 40 -1.29 -14.01 5.25
CA SER A 40 -2.16 -13.20 6.09
C SER A 40 -2.91 -14.08 7.09
N GLY A 41 -2.95 -13.68 8.37
CA GLY A 41 -3.46 -14.51 9.47
C GLY A 41 -2.47 -15.55 10.00
N HIS A 42 -1.27 -15.67 9.44
CA HIS A 42 -0.20 -16.54 9.93
C HIS A 42 1.19 -16.02 9.52
N ILE A 43 1.75 -15.16 10.37
CA ILE A 43 3.13 -14.69 10.27
C ILE A 43 4.06 -15.79 10.75
N GLY A 44 4.93 -16.23 9.84
CA GLY A 44 5.83 -17.37 10.07
C GLY A 44 7.30 -17.00 10.06
N GLN A 45 7.65 -15.78 9.65
CA GLN A 45 9.04 -15.35 9.51
C GLN A 45 9.22 -13.95 10.09
N GLN A 46 10.36 -13.75 10.75
CA GLN A 46 10.74 -12.50 11.40
C GLN A 46 12.26 -12.33 11.31
N GLN A 47 12.73 -11.09 11.17
CA GLN A 47 14.16 -10.81 11.06
C GLN A 47 14.50 -9.43 11.62
N HIS A 48 15.59 -9.37 12.38
CA HIS A 48 16.17 -8.15 12.92
C HIS A 48 17.30 -7.59 12.04
N TYR A 49 17.38 -6.27 12.02
CA TYR A 49 18.36 -5.48 11.28
C TYR A 49 18.91 -4.39 12.19
N ARG A 50 20.19 -4.08 12.02
CA ARG A 50 20.86 -3.03 12.80
C ARG A 50 20.36 -1.63 12.39
N ALA A 51 20.56 -0.65 13.26
CA ALA A 51 20.08 0.72 13.04
C ALA A 51 20.68 1.38 11.79
N ASP A 52 21.93 1.07 11.44
CA ASP A 52 22.61 1.51 10.21
C ASP A 52 21.97 0.95 8.93
N GLN A 53 21.23 -0.16 9.03
CA GLN A 53 20.50 -0.78 7.92
C GLN A 53 19.08 -0.24 7.75
N ARG A 54 18.69 0.81 8.49
CA ARG A 54 17.34 1.38 8.40
C ARG A 54 16.95 1.79 6.98
N GLY A 55 17.84 2.48 6.27
CA GLY A 55 17.60 2.95 4.90
C GLY A 55 17.29 1.81 3.93
N LEU A 56 17.91 0.64 4.13
CA LEU A 56 17.65 -0.56 3.34
C LEU A 56 16.21 -1.08 3.53
N ILE A 57 15.70 -1.07 4.77
CA ILE A 57 14.34 -1.55 5.06
C ILE A 57 13.29 -0.58 4.48
N GLU A 58 13.52 0.73 4.61
CA GLU A 58 12.66 1.75 3.99
C GLU A 58 12.67 1.65 2.45
N GLN A 59 13.83 1.35 1.84
CA GLN A 59 13.91 1.08 0.41
C GLN A 59 13.11 -0.18 0.02
N ARG A 60 13.26 -1.27 0.77
CA ARG A 60 12.50 -2.49 0.54
C ARG A 60 11.00 -2.26 0.64
N ALA A 61 10.53 -1.42 1.56
CA ALA A 61 9.12 -1.05 1.64
C ALA A 61 8.62 -0.42 0.33
N ARG A 62 9.37 0.54 -0.22
CA ARG A 62 9.07 1.16 -1.53
C ARG A 62 9.09 0.14 -2.67
N GLU A 63 10.05 -0.79 -2.67
CA GLU A 63 10.11 -1.87 -3.66
C GLU A 63 8.91 -2.83 -3.54
N LYS A 64 8.42 -3.10 -2.33
CA LYS A 64 7.19 -3.90 -2.11
C LYS A 64 5.96 -3.20 -2.66
N GLU A 65 5.82 -1.90 -2.45
CA GLU A 65 4.72 -1.11 -3.03
C GLU A 65 4.75 -1.18 -4.56
N ARG A 66 5.92 -1.01 -5.18
CA ARG A 66 6.09 -1.16 -6.64
C ARG A 66 5.75 -2.56 -7.15
N LYS A 67 5.89 -3.59 -6.31
CA LYS A 67 5.50 -4.97 -6.60
C LYS A 67 3.98 -5.20 -6.43
N GLY A 68 3.23 -4.20 -5.97
CA GLY A 68 1.78 -4.29 -5.76
C GLY A 68 1.37 -4.63 -4.33
N TYR A 69 2.27 -4.55 -3.35
CA TYR A 69 1.85 -4.57 -1.95
C TYR A 69 1.13 -3.27 -1.62
N VAL A 70 -0.01 -3.35 -0.97
CA VAL A 70 -0.79 -2.19 -0.54
C VAL A 70 -0.46 -1.87 0.93
N PRO A 71 -0.09 -0.61 1.26
CA PRO A 71 0.09 -0.19 2.65
C PRO A 71 -1.27 -0.17 3.36
N LEU A 72 -1.35 -0.83 4.52
CA LEU A 72 -2.56 -0.90 5.34
C LEU A 72 -2.51 0.04 6.56
N GLY A 73 -1.33 0.52 6.92
CA GLY A 73 -1.10 1.43 8.04
C GLY A 73 -0.40 0.75 9.22
N GLN A 74 -0.64 1.28 10.40
CA GLN A 74 -0.03 0.80 11.64
C GLN A 74 -0.78 -0.41 12.19
N ALA A 75 -0.04 -1.40 12.68
CA ALA A 75 -0.55 -2.64 13.22
C ALA A 75 0.23 -3.06 14.47
N VAL A 76 -0.35 -3.99 15.22
CA VAL A 76 0.34 -4.76 16.26
C VAL A 76 0.36 -6.22 15.87
N LEU A 77 1.44 -6.93 16.19
CA LEU A 77 1.51 -8.37 16.00
C LEU A 77 1.02 -9.06 17.27
N ARG A 78 -0.15 -9.71 17.22
CA ARG A 78 -0.68 -10.54 18.31
C ARG A 78 -0.58 -12.00 17.92
N GLY A 79 0.28 -12.75 18.62
CA GLY A 79 0.61 -14.11 18.25
C GLY A 79 1.24 -14.17 16.85
N ARG A 80 0.47 -14.66 15.87
CA ARG A 80 0.89 -14.74 14.46
C ARG A 80 0.02 -13.91 13.51
N VAL A 81 -0.74 -12.95 14.04
CA VAL A 81 -1.68 -12.14 13.25
C VAL A 81 -1.38 -10.66 13.44
N PHE A 82 -1.34 -9.92 12.34
CA PHE A 82 -1.32 -8.46 12.41
C PHE A 82 -2.74 -7.92 12.58
N GLU A 83 -2.93 -7.16 13.66
CA GLU A 83 -4.14 -6.39 13.93
C GLU A 83 -3.87 -4.93 13.61
N ILE A 84 -4.64 -4.36 12.68
CA ILE A 84 -4.49 -2.97 12.27
C ILE A 84 -5.01 -2.08 13.40
N VAL A 85 -4.16 -1.19 13.90
CA VAL A 85 -4.50 -0.23 14.97
C VAL A 85 -4.77 1.18 14.44
N SER A 86 -4.21 1.51 13.28
CA SER A 86 -4.51 2.77 12.58
C SER A 86 -4.34 2.55 11.09
N THR A 87 -5.38 2.88 10.31
CA THR A 87 -5.28 2.78 8.86
C THR A 87 -4.66 4.06 8.31
N GLN A 88 -3.75 3.90 7.34
CA GLN A 88 -3.25 5.04 6.55
C GLN A 88 -4.33 5.61 5.59
N ARG A 89 -5.51 4.99 5.55
CA ARG A 89 -6.63 5.33 4.65
C ARG A 89 -7.34 6.65 4.98
N ALA A 90 -7.03 7.32 6.09
CA ALA A 90 -7.61 8.63 6.39
C ALA A 90 -7.17 9.74 5.42
N ALA A 91 -6.14 9.55 4.58
CA ALA A 91 -5.71 10.58 3.62
C ALA A 91 -6.23 10.39 2.18
N LEU A 92 -6.91 9.28 1.85
CA LEU A 92 -7.45 9.05 0.49
C LEU A 92 -8.97 8.80 0.46
N GLN A 93 -9.66 8.82 1.60
CA GLN A 93 -11.13 8.67 1.67
C GLN A 93 -11.91 10.00 1.76
N HIS A 94 -11.24 11.16 1.59
CA HIS A 94 -11.89 12.45 1.32
C HIS A 94 -11.58 12.97 -0.10
N GLN A 95 -11.37 12.10 -1.08
CA GLN A 95 -11.90 12.49 -2.39
C GLN A 95 -13.40 12.22 -2.32
N PRO A 96 -14.28 13.24 -2.26
CA PRO A 96 -15.64 12.99 -2.73
C PRO A 96 -15.48 12.36 -4.10
N VAL A 97 -16.08 11.19 -4.31
CA VAL A 97 -16.42 10.75 -5.66
C VAL A 97 -17.01 11.99 -6.33
N PRO A 98 -16.38 12.57 -7.36
CA PRO A 98 -17.08 13.63 -8.09
C PRO A 98 -18.36 12.96 -8.57
N GLU A 99 -19.50 13.44 -8.08
CA GLU A 99 -20.79 13.11 -8.69
C GLU A 99 -20.59 13.15 -10.20
N PRO A 100 -21.10 12.15 -10.95
CA PRO A 100 -21.05 12.21 -12.39
C PRO A 100 -21.77 13.49 -12.80
N ARG A 101 -20.99 14.54 -13.09
CA ARG A 101 -21.51 15.75 -13.70
C ARG A 101 -22.28 15.29 -14.94
N PRO A 102 -23.54 15.73 -15.13
CA PRO A 102 -24.25 15.42 -16.35
C PRO A 102 -23.36 15.87 -17.51
N GLN A 103 -22.88 14.91 -18.31
CA GLN A 103 -22.09 15.24 -19.49
C GLN A 103 -23.00 16.08 -20.38
N PRO A 104 -22.58 17.27 -20.84
CA PRO A 104 -23.30 17.93 -21.91
C PRO A 104 -23.31 16.95 -23.08
N ARG A 105 -24.50 16.59 -23.56
CA ARG A 105 -24.63 15.86 -24.82
C ARG A 105 -23.94 16.73 -25.86
N VAL A 106 -22.77 16.31 -26.30
CA VAL A 106 -22.10 16.93 -27.43
C VAL A 106 -23.06 16.75 -28.60
N ASP A 107 -23.65 17.86 -29.04
CA ASP A 107 -24.47 17.89 -30.23
C ASP A 107 -23.53 17.79 -31.43
N LEU A 108 -23.51 16.62 -32.06
CA LEU A 108 -22.69 16.30 -33.24
C LEU A 108 -23.38 16.71 -34.55
N SER A 109 -24.47 17.50 -34.51
CA SER A 109 -25.20 17.94 -35.71
C SER A 109 -24.42 18.90 -36.63
N TRP A 110 -23.23 19.34 -36.24
CA TRP A 110 -22.36 20.18 -37.07
C TRP A 110 -21.29 19.38 -37.86
N ILE A 111 -21.17 18.07 -37.66
CA ILE A 111 -20.27 17.23 -38.47
C ILE A 111 -20.97 16.95 -39.80
N ALA A 112 -20.81 17.88 -40.74
CA ALA A 112 -21.14 17.65 -42.13
C ALA A 112 -20.25 16.51 -42.69
N PRO A 113 -20.81 15.52 -43.40
CA PRO A 113 -20.02 14.51 -44.07
C PRO A 113 -19.50 15.11 -45.38
N GLY A 114 -18.21 15.40 -45.46
CA GLY A 114 -17.65 15.94 -46.70
C GLY A 114 -16.13 16.02 -46.70
N GLN A 115 -15.55 15.15 -47.51
CA GLN A 115 -14.22 15.25 -48.14
C GLN A 115 -13.01 15.03 -47.24
N GLU A 116 -12.32 13.89 -47.31
CA GLU A 116 -11.51 13.33 -48.42
C GLU A 116 -10.01 13.54 -48.08
N ASN A 117 -9.22 12.46 -48.25
CA ASN A 117 -7.85 12.47 -48.76
C ASN A 117 -6.76 13.11 -47.84
N LEU A 118 -5.58 12.55 -47.56
CA LEU A 118 -4.74 11.50 -48.14
C LEU A 118 -3.72 11.05 -47.08
N TRP A 119 -3.25 9.81 -47.25
CA TRP A 119 -2.02 9.21 -46.72
C TRP A 119 -0.82 10.17 -46.66
N PHE A 120 0.01 10.07 -45.62
CA PHE A 120 1.41 9.58 -45.66
C PHE A 120 1.84 9.13 -44.26
#